data_AF-A0A941PLK0-F1
#
_entry.id   AF-A0A941PLK0-F1
#
_cell.length_a   1.000
_cell.length_b   1.000
_cell.length_c   1.000
_cell.angle_alpha   90.00
_cell.angle_beta   90.00
_cell.angle_gamma   90.00
#
_symmetry.space_group_name_H-M   'P 1'
#
loop_
_entity.id
_entity.type
_entity.pdbx_description
1 polymer ?
#
loop_
_entity_poly.entity_id
_entity_poly.type
_entity_poly.pdbx_seq_one_letter_code
_entity_poly.pdbx_strand_id
1 'polypeptide(L)'
;MTTTVAPSETLDRRSAVRVGTIVIARHGEPHADRTVRIDHRAYRDWWADYDRSELHPDEKPPQTLLDLAAKSDVIFSSTLPRAMHTAAMLAGGRHVVTDPEFVDAPLPPPPIRGRRRPNQWGLWAR
;
A
#
# COMPACT_ATOMS: atom_id res chain seq x y z
N MET A 1 20.50 17.17 49.95
CA MET A 1 19.85 16.27 48.96
C MET A 1 18.80 17.09 48.25
N THR A 2 18.99 17.40 46.96
CA THR A 2 18.09 18.27 46.20
C THR A 2 17.54 17.45 45.03
N THR A 3 16.30 16.98 45.18
CA THR A 3 15.59 16.25 44.13
C THR A 3 15.14 17.25 43.07
N THR A 4 15.75 17.18 41.89
CA THR A 4 15.31 17.92 40.70
C THR A 4 14.02 17.30 40.19
N VAL A 5 12.91 18.05 40.23
CA VAL A 5 11.64 17.64 39.60
C VAL A 5 11.71 18.03 38.13
N ALA A 6 11.45 17.06 37.23
CA ALA A 6 11.38 17.32 35.80
C ALA A 6 10.23 18.31 35.47
N PRO A 7 10.40 19.21 34.48
CA PRO A 7 9.44 20.27 34.21
C PRO A 7 8.10 19.73 33.66
N SER A 8 7.00 20.23 34.22
CA SER A 8 5.60 19.89 33.86
C SER A 8 5.20 20.21 32.41
N GLU A 9 6.02 20.93 31.63
CA GLU A 9 5.72 21.34 30.24
C GLU A 9 5.50 20.17 29.28
N THR A 10 5.97 18.97 29.61
CA THR A 10 5.87 17.81 28.71
C THR A 10 4.47 17.19 28.69
N LEU A 11 3.64 17.46 29.71
CA LEU A 11 2.31 16.84 29.84
C LEU A 11 1.21 17.59 29.07
N ASP A 12 1.38 18.89 28.81
CA ASP A 12 0.34 19.77 28.23
C ASP A 12 0.20 19.64 26.70
N ARG A 13 1.30 19.35 25.98
CA ARG A 13 1.25 19.14 24.52
C ARG A 13 0.37 17.98 24.07
N ARG A 14 0.13 16.98 24.93
CA ARG A 14 -0.69 15.81 24.57
C ARG A 14 -2.19 16.10 24.68
N SER A 15 -2.57 17.08 25.48
CA SER A 15 -3.97 17.41 25.79
C SER A 15 -4.61 18.28 24.72
N ALA A 16 -3.81 19.06 23.98
CA ALA A 16 -4.26 19.94 22.90
C ALA A 16 -4.19 19.30 21.50
N VAL A 17 -3.58 18.12 21.35
CA VAL A 17 -3.49 17.43 20.06
C VAL A 17 -4.81 16.70 19.81
N ARG A 18 -5.58 17.18 18.83
CA ARG A 18 -6.66 16.37 18.25
C ARG A 18 -6.02 15.10 17.69
N VAL A 19 -6.26 13.95 18.30
CA VAL A 19 -5.79 12.66 17.81
C VAL A 19 -6.45 12.40 16.46
N GLY A 20 -5.64 12.39 15.40
CA GLY A 20 -6.09 12.00 14.06
C GLY A 20 -6.08 10.48 13.88
N THR A 21 -6.72 10.02 12.80
CA THR A 21 -6.74 8.60 12.41
C THR A 21 -5.93 8.41 11.14
N ILE A 22 -5.06 7.41 11.13
CA ILE A 22 -4.39 6.94 9.91
C ILE A 22 -5.03 5.62 9.50
N VAL A 23 -5.55 5.56 8.28
CA VAL A 23 -6.09 4.34 7.68
C VAL A 23 -5.11 3.86 6.63
N ILE A 24 -4.56 2.65 6.83
CA ILE A 24 -3.69 2.00 5.85
C ILE A 24 -4.52 0.94 5.12
N ALA A 25 -4.65 1.08 3.81
CA ALA A 25 -5.38 0.15 2.96
C ALA A 25 -4.46 -0.41 1.88
N ARG A 26 -4.65 -1.69 1.56
CA ARG A 26 -4.01 -2.30 0.39
C ARG A 26 -4.81 -1.92 -0.86
N HIS A 27 -4.13 -1.84 -2.00
CA HIS A 27 -4.78 -1.78 -3.31
C HIS A 27 -5.72 -2.98 -3.53
N GLY A 28 -6.73 -2.79 -4.38
CA GLY A 28 -7.63 -3.87 -4.81
C GLY A 28 -6.94 -4.95 -5.66
N GLU A 29 -7.69 -5.96 -6.08
CA GLU A 29 -7.16 -7.03 -6.94
C GLU A 29 -6.64 -6.49 -8.29
N PRO A 30 -5.35 -6.69 -8.63
CA PRO A 30 -4.82 -6.27 -9.92
C PRO A 30 -5.22 -7.23 -11.05
N HIS A 31 -5.39 -6.70 -12.25
CA HIS A 31 -5.67 -7.47 -13.47
C HIS A 31 -4.41 -8.19 -13.96
N ALA A 32 -4.04 -9.27 -13.28
CA ALA A 32 -2.86 -10.08 -13.61
C ALA A 32 -3.09 -11.56 -13.28
N ASP A 33 -2.67 -12.46 -14.16
CA ASP A 33 -2.77 -13.91 -13.92
C ASP A 33 -1.73 -14.37 -12.89
N ARG A 34 -2.21 -14.84 -11.74
CA ARG A 34 -1.39 -15.35 -10.62
C ARG A 34 -1.33 -16.88 -10.58
N THR A 35 -1.91 -17.58 -11.55
CA THR A 35 -2.00 -19.04 -11.61
C THR A 35 -0.86 -19.68 -12.40
N VAL A 36 -0.22 -18.90 -13.29
CA VAL A 36 0.94 -19.30 -14.10
C VAL A 36 2.07 -19.89 -13.25
N ARG A 37 2.83 -20.83 -13.83
CA ARG A 37 4.08 -21.33 -13.23
C ARG A 37 5.25 -20.82 -14.05
N ILE A 38 6.12 -20.02 -13.45
CA ILE A 38 7.23 -19.34 -14.14
C ILE A 38 8.54 -19.55 -13.37
N ASP A 39 9.67 -19.45 -14.07
CA ASP A 39 10.99 -19.47 -13.42
C ASP A 39 11.37 -18.07 -12.90
N HIS A 40 12.54 -17.94 -12.27
CA HIS A 40 12.99 -16.66 -11.71
C HIS A 40 13.19 -15.56 -12.76
N ARG A 41 13.48 -15.90 -14.03
CA ARG A 41 13.67 -14.93 -15.11
C ARG A 41 12.32 -14.38 -15.56
N ALA A 42 11.39 -15.28 -15.89
CA ALA A 42 10.04 -14.93 -16.27
C ALA A 42 9.27 -14.26 -15.13
N TYR A 43 9.61 -14.53 -13.86
CA TYR A 43 9.03 -13.80 -12.73
C TYR A 43 9.37 -12.32 -12.72
N ARG A 44 10.59 -11.93 -13.09
CA ARG A 44 10.97 -10.52 -13.20
C ARG A 44 10.09 -9.80 -14.23
N ASP A 45 9.89 -10.43 -15.37
CA ASP A 45 9.11 -9.84 -16.46
C ASP A 45 7.61 -9.78 -16.06
N TRP A 46 7.09 -10.86 -15.46
CA TRP A 46 5.74 -10.89 -14.88
C TRP A 46 5.54 -9.82 -13.81
N TRP A 47 6.53 -9.58 -12.94
CA TRP A 47 6.44 -8.54 -11.91
C TRP A 47 6.38 -7.15 -12.52
N ALA A 48 7.18 -6.89 -13.55
CA ALA A 48 7.14 -5.62 -14.27
C ALA A 48 5.77 -5.38 -14.94
N ASP A 49 5.14 -6.43 -15.48
CA ASP A 49 3.78 -6.36 -16.00
C ASP A 49 2.74 -6.13 -14.89
N TYR A 50 2.90 -6.81 -13.75
CA TYR A 50 2.06 -6.62 -12.56
C TYR A 50 2.15 -5.19 -11.99
N ASP A 51 3.31 -4.55 -12.07
CA ASP A 51 3.47 -3.13 -11.70
C ASP A 51 2.85 -2.17 -12.71
N ARG A 52 2.62 -2.60 -13.94
CA ARG A 52 1.87 -1.81 -14.94
C ARG A 52 0.37 -2.11 -14.94
N SER A 53 -0.08 -3.16 -14.26
CA SER A 53 -1.48 -3.57 -14.32
C SER A 53 -2.38 -2.67 -13.49
N GLU A 54 -3.56 -2.40 -14.05
CA GLU A 54 -4.66 -1.77 -13.33
C GLU A 54 -5.38 -2.80 -12.45
N LEU A 55 -6.48 -2.39 -11.81
CA LEU A 55 -7.35 -3.30 -11.08
C LEU A 55 -8.13 -4.21 -12.03
N HIS A 56 -8.56 -5.36 -11.51
CA HIS A 56 -9.53 -6.21 -12.17
C HIS A 56 -10.83 -5.39 -12.44
N PRO A 57 -11.48 -5.51 -13.61
CA PRO A 57 -12.67 -4.70 -13.94
C PRO A 57 -13.82 -4.81 -12.93
N ASP A 58 -13.97 -6.00 -12.33
CA ASP A 58 -15.01 -6.29 -11.34
C ASP A 58 -14.63 -5.84 -9.92
N GLU A 59 -13.41 -5.34 -9.71
CA GLU A 59 -12.96 -4.90 -8.39
C GLU A 59 -13.83 -3.76 -7.88
N LYS A 60 -14.26 -3.86 -6.61
CA LYS A 60 -15.01 -2.82 -5.89
C LYS A 60 -14.49 -2.68 -4.46
N PRO A 61 -14.24 -1.46 -3.97
CA PRO A 61 -13.85 -1.27 -2.58
C PRO A 61 -14.97 -1.70 -1.64
N PRO A 62 -14.65 -2.30 -0.49
CA PRO A 62 -15.65 -2.62 0.52
C PRO A 62 -16.25 -1.33 1.10
N GLN A 63 -17.55 -1.38 1.46
CA GLN A 63 -18.28 -0.20 1.95
C GLN A 63 -17.59 0.47 3.16
N THR A 64 -17.05 -0.32 4.09
CA THR A 64 -16.30 0.21 5.24
C THR A 64 -15.13 1.09 4.83
N LEU A 65 -14.43 0.75 3.73
CA LEU A 65 -13.30 1.55 3.26
C LEU A 65 -13.78 2.84 2.58
N LEU A 66 -14.90 2.80 1.85
CA LEU A 66 -15.56 4.00 1.31
C LEU A 66 -15.97 4.96 2.43
N ASP A 67 -16.58 4.44 3.50
CA ASP A 67 -17.02 5.25 4.64
C ASP A 67 -15.84 5.90 5.38
N LEU A 68 -14.72 5.20 5.50
CA LEU A 68 -13.48 5.74 6.07
C LEU A 68 -12.88 6.81 5.14
N ALA A 69 -12.82 6.55 3.84
CA ALA A 69 -12.30 7.49 2.86
C ALA A 69 -13.15 8.77 2.80
N ALA A 70 -14.47 8.66 2.91
CA ALA A 70 -15.39 9.80 2.94
C ALA A 70 -15.16 10.72 4.15
N LYS A 71 -14.70 10.17 5.27
CA LYS A 71 -14.35 10.91 6.50
C LYS A 71 -12.91 11.41 6.52
N SER A 72 -12.09 11.00 5.57
CA SER A 72 -10.66 11.33 5.53
C SER A 72 -10.44 12.70 4.90
N ASP A 73 -9.65 13.54 5.56
CA ASP A 73 -9.29 14.89 5.07
C ASP A 73 -8.40 14.82 3.83
N VAL A 74 -7.48 13.85 3.78
CA VAL A 74 -6.50 13.67 2.72
C VAL A 74 -6.38 12.18 2.37
N ILE A 75 -6.18 11.89 1.08
CA ILE A 75 -5.91 10.54 0.58
C ILE A 75 -4.55 10.55 -0.10
N PHE A 76 -3.71 9.60 0.30
CA PHE A 76 -2.40 9.34 -0.31
C PHE A 76 -2.44 8.04 -1.11
N SER A 77 -1.62 7.95 -2.15
CA SER A 77 -1.42 6.72 -2.91
C SER A 77 0.01 6.63 -3.42
N SER A 78 0.49 5.42 -3.68
CA SER A 78 1.73 5.23 -4.42
C SER A 78 1.53 5.51 -5.91
N THR A 79 2.63 5.63 -6.65
CA THR A 79 2.60 5.85 -8.10
C THR A 79 2.23 4.59 -8.91
N LEU A 80 1.91 3.46 -8.27
CA LEU A 80 1.55 2.23 -8.98
C LEU A 80 0.10 2.30 -9.49
N PRO A 81 -0.21 1.91 -10.75
CA PRO A 81 -1.54 2.03 -11.34
C PRO A 81 -2.65 1.40 -10.49
N ARG A 82 -2.44 0.19 -9.95
CA ARG A 82 -3.38 -0.47 -9.04
C ARG A 82 -3.71 0.34 -7.77
N ALA A 83 -2.73 1.05 -7.22
CA ALA A 83 -2.91 1.88 -6.03
C ALA A 83 -3.61 3.20 -6.39
N MET A 84 -3.21 3.83 -7.49
CA MET A 84 -3.87 5.04 -8.00
C MET A 84 -5.33 4.80 -8.36
N HIS A 85 -5.63 3.70 -9.05
CA HIS A 85 -7.01 3.32 -9.40
C HIS A 85 -7.83 3.06 -8.13
N THR A 86 -7.29 2.32 -7.15
CA THR A 86 -7.97 2.12 -5.85
C THR A 86 -8.27 3.46 -5.17
N ALA A 87 -7.28 4.34 -5.09
CA ALA A 87 -7.44 5.66 -4.47
C ALA A 87 -8.47 6.53 -5.22
N ALA A 88 -8.51 6.48 -6.55
CA ALA A 88 -9.49 7.19 -7.36
C ALA A 88 -10.93 6.73 -7.06
N MET A 89 -11.15 5.42 -6.90
CA MET A 89 -12.46 4.88 -6.52
C MET A 89 -12.90 5.35 -5.13
N LEU A 90 -11.95 5.51 -4.19
CA LEU A 90 -12.22 5.98 -2.83
C LEU A 90 -12.36 7.51 -2.74
N ALA A 91 -11.66 8.25 -3.60
CA ALA A 91 -11.64 9.70 -3.57
C ALA A 91 -12.97 10.31 -4.03
N GLY A 92 -13.71 9.62 -4.91
CA GLY A 92 -14.99 10.13 -5.42
C GLY A 92 -14.84 11.48 -6.12
N GLY A 93 -13.74 11.68 -6.85
CA GLY A 93 -13.41 12.94 -7.54
C GLY A 93 -12.61 13.95 -6.71
N ARG A 94 -12.33 13.68 -5.44
CA ARG A 94 -11.38 14.50 -4.64
C ARG A 94 -9.95 14.31 -5.12
N HIS A 95 -9.10 15.28 -4.80
CA HIS A 95 -7.67 15.20 -5.06
C HIS A 95 -7.01 14.06 -4.26
N VAL A 96 -6.14 13.29 -4.91
CA VAL A 96 -5.30 12.25 -4.31
C VAL A 96 -3.86 12.70 -4.42
N VAL A 97 -3.13 12.68 -3.30
CA VAL A 97 -1.68 12.94 -3.31
C VAL A 97 -0.96 11.65 -3.70
N THR A 98 -0.22 11.68 -4.80
CA THR A 98 0.56 10.52 -5.26
C THR A 98 2.03 10.76 -5.00
N ASP A 99 2.70 9.79 -4.36
CA ASP A 99 4.13 9.90 -4.06
C ASP A 99 4.85 8.55 -4.27
N PRO A 100 6.03 8.52 -4.95
CA PRO A 100 6.84 7.32 -5.08
C PRO A 100 7.37 6.75 -3.75
N GLU A 101 7.42 7.53 -2.66
CA GLU A 101 7.83 7.04 -1.33
C GLU A 101 6.91 5.94 -0.79
N PHE A 102 5.66 5.88 -1.29
CA PHE A 102 4.71 4.83 -0.93
C PHE A 102 4.81 3.56 -1.81
N VAL A 103 5.75 3.49 -2.75
CA VAL A 103 5.95 2.30 -3.59
C VAL A 103 6.61 1.19 -2.76
N ASP A 104 6.04 -0.01 -2.84
CA ASP A 104 6.59 -1.20 -2.17
C ASP A 104 8.06 -1.42 -2.57
N ALA A 105 8.88 -1.84 -1.61
CA ALA A 105 10.29 -2.12 -1.87
C ALA A 105 10.45 -3.19 -2.97
N PRO A 106 11.28 -2.95 -4.00
CA PRO A 106 11.54 -3.94 -5.03
C PRO A 106 12.34 -5.10 -4.44
N LEU A 107 11.78 -6.31 -4.49
CA LEU A 107 12.43 -7.52 -4.02
C LEU A 107 12.78 -8.41 -5.22
N PRO A 108 14.05 -8.48 -5.65
CA PRO A 108 14.42 -9.32 -6.78
C PRO A 108 14.22 -10.80 -6.43
N PRO A 109 13.73 -11.63 -7.36
CA PRO A 109 13.61 -13.06 -7.10
C PRO A 109 14.99 -13.69 -6.83
N PRO A 110 15.10 -14.60 -5.84
CA PRO A 110 16.34 -15.33 -5.63
C PRO A 110 16.63 -16.24 -6.84
N PRO A 111 17.92 -16.49 -7.19
CA PRO A 111 18.32 -17.28 -8.36
C PRO A 111 18.13 -18.80 -8.14
N ILE A 112 16.94 -19.20 -7.73
CA ILE A 112 16.59 -20.57 -7.39
C ILE A 112 15.99 -21.25 -8.63
N ARG A 113 16.31 -22.53 -8.82
CA ARG A 113 15.79 -23.33 -9.94
C ARG A 113 14.34 -23.75 -9.73
N GLY A 114 13.62 -23.98 -10.83
CA GLY A 114 12.27 -24.52 -10.85
C GLY A 114 11.20 -23.50 -11.22
N ARG A 115 9.98 -23.99 -11.49
CA ARG A 115 8.82 -23.15 -11.84
C ARG A 115 7.85 -23.07 -10.66
N ARG A 116 7.42 -21.87 -10.31
CA ARG A 116 6.52 -21.58 -9.18
C ARG A 116 5.47 -20.54 -9.57
N ARG A 117 4.42 -20.43 -8.77
CA ARG A 117 3.44 -19.35 -8.93
C ARG A 117 4.03 -18.01 -8.45
N PRO A 118 3.57 -16.87 -8.98
CA PRO A 118 4.08 -15.55 -8.59
C PRO A 118 4.03 -15.26 -7.09
N ASN A 119 2.98 -15.71 -6.39
CA ASN A 119 2.87 -15.55 -4.94
C ASN A 119 3.95 -16.31 -4.16
N GLN A 120 4.40 -17.45 -4.66
CA GLN A 120 5.48 -18.23 -4.05
C GLN A 120 6.83 -17.55 -4.27
N TRP A 121 7.07 -17.01 -5.47
CA TRP A 121 8.27 -16.20 -5.73
C TRP A 121 8.35 -14.97 -4.83
N GLY A 122 7.23 -14.26 -4.65
CA GLY A 122 7.17 -13.08 -3.79
C GLY A 122 7.41 -13.38 -2.30
N LEU A 123 7.14 -14.61 -1.83
CA LEU A 123 7.48 -15.04 -0.48
C LEU A 123 8.98 -15.31 -0.34
N TRP A 124 9.63 -15.83 -1.38
CA TRP A 124 11.03 -16.26 -1.34
C TRP A 124 12.01 -15.12 -1.63
N ALA A 125 11.52 -14.02 -2.20
CA ALA A 125 12.26 -12.79 -2.42
C ALA A 125 12.33 -11.89 -1.16
N ARG A 126 11.58 -12.23 -0.10
CA ARG A 126 11.54 -11.52 1.17
C ARG A 126 12.55 -12.06 2.18
#